data_AF-A0A2N2IK94-F1
#
_entry.id   AF-A0A2N2IK94-F1
#
_cell.length_a   1.000
_cell.length_b   1.000
_cell.length_c   1.000
_cell.angle_alpha   90.00
_cell.angle_beta   90.00
_cell.angle_gamma   90.00
#
_symmetry.space_group_name_H-M   'P 1'
#
loop_
_entity.id
_entity.type
_entity.pdbx_description
1 polymer ?
#
loop_
_entity_poly.entity_id
_entity_poly.type
_entity_poly.pdbx_seq_one_letter_code
_entity_poly.pdbx_strand_id
1 'polypeptide(L)' 'MDAGRVEVLGPVPAPISRIRNVYRYQILLKSTDRKVLHALVRRAAAFDFPAGVTCRPDVDPQNMM' A
#
# COMPACT_ATOMS: atom_id res chain seq x y z
N MET A 1 -9.56 11.94 19.70
CA MET A 1 -9.05 12.05 18.33
C MET A 1 -7.88 11.10 18.22
N ASP A 2 -8.00 10.02 17.44
CA ASP A 2 -6.99 8.97 17.32
C ASP A 2 -5.76 9.45 16.52
N ALA A 3 -4.98 10.35 17.11
CA ALA A 3 -3.70 10.78 16.56
C ALA A 3 -2.71 9.60 16.67
N GLY A 4 -2.49 8.90 15.55
CA GLY A 4 -1.48 7.84 15.44
C GLY A 4 -1.99 6.47 14.98
N ARG A 5 -3.30 6.28 14.85
CA ARG A 5 -3.86 5.02 14.33
C ARG A 5 -3.85 5.02 12.80
N VAL A 6 -3.29 3.97 12.21
CA VAL A 6 -3.38 3.72 10.76
C VAL A 6 -4.59 2.82 10.49
N GLU A 7 -5.51 3.32 9.69
CA GLU A 7 -6.60 2.55 9.09
C GLU A 7 -6.07 1.83 7.84
N VAL A 8 -6.40 0.55 7.71
CA VAL A 8 -6.00 -0.30 6.58
C VAL A 8 -7.26 -0.71 5.84
N LEU A 9 -7.32 -0.40 4.54
CA LEU A 9 -8.43 -0.74 3.66
C LEU A 9 -7.96 -1.70 2.55
N GLY A 10 -8.76 -2.71 2.25
CA GLY A 10 -8.43 -3.79 1.32
C GLY A 10 -7.96 -5.08 2.04
N PRO A 11 -7.23 -5.99 1.36
CA PRO A 11 -6.73 -5.87 -0.01
C PRO A 11 -7.85 -5.91 -1.05
N VAL A 12 -7.70 -5.11 -2.10
CA VAL A 12 -8.59 -5.17 -3.27
C VAL A 12 -7.77 -5.39 -4.54
N PRO A 13 -8.33 -6.03 -5.58
CA PRO A 13 -7.67 -6.07 -6.88
C PRO A 13 -7.37 -4.64 -7.36
N ALA A 14 -6.22 -4.44 -8.00
CA ALA A 14 -5.95 -3.17 -8.68
C ALA A 14 -6.94 -2.99 -9.86
N PRO A 15 -7.18 -1.76 -10.35
CA PRO A 15 -8.09 -1.48 -11.46
C PRO A 15 -7.89 -2.39 -12.69
N ILE A 16 -6.62 -2.72 -12.96
CA ILE A 16 -6.25 -3.82 -13.85
C ILE A 16 -5.64 -4.93 -12.99
N SER A 17 -6.48 -5.93 -12.69
CA SER A 17 -6.17 -7.02 -11.75
C SER A 17 -5.09 -7.99 -12.24
N ARG A 18 -4.86 -8.09 -13.55
CA ARG A 18 -3.81 -8.95 -14.13
C ARG A 18 -3.19 -8.34 -15.37
N ILE A 19 -1.85 -8.29 -15.42
CA ILE A 19 -1.07 -7.82 -16.58
C ILE A 19 0.06 -8.81 -16.79
N ARG A 20 0.24 -9.33 -18.02
CA ARG A 20 1.34 -10.25 -18.38
C ARG A 20 1.53 -11.39 -17.37
N ASN A 21 0.42 -12.05 -17.01
CA ASN A 21 0.39 -13.14 -16.03
C ASN A 21 0.71 -12.75 -14.56
N VAL A 22 0.87 -11.46 -14.25
CA VAL A 22 1.11 -10.97 -12.89
C VAL A 22 -0.20 -10.44 -12.30
N TYR A 23 -0.59 -10.94 -11.14
CA TYR A 23 -1.74 -10.43 -10.38
C TYR A 23 -1.37 -9.18 -9.60
N ARG A 24 -2.29 -8.21 -9.58
CA ARG A 24 -2.07 -6.90 -8.97
C ARG A 24 -3.15 -6.63 -7.93
N TYR A 25 -2.71 -6.29 -6.73
CA TYR A 25 -3.55 -5.94 -5.59
C TYR A 25 -3.07 -4.61 -5.01
N GLN A 26 -3.97 -3.90 -4.33
CA GLN A 26 -3.67 -2.68 -3.62
C GLN A 26 -4.25 -2.71 -2.20
N ILE A 27 -3.53 -2.06 -1.29
CA ILE A 27 -3.94 -1.82 0.10
C ILE A 27 -3.83 -0.31 0.29
N LEU A 28 -4.87 0.31 0.82
CA LEU A 28 -4.88 1.74 1.13
C LEU A 28 -4.65 1.93 2.62
N LEU A 29 -3.62 2.71 2.96
CA LEU A 29 -3.30 3.09 4.32
C LEU A 29 -3.75 4.54 4.54
N LYS A 30 -4.57 4.79 5.56
CA LYS A 30 -5.05 6.12 5.94
C LYS A 30 -4.68 6.43 7.37
N SER A 31 -4.26 7.65 7.63
CA SER A 31 -3.99 8.14 8.98
C SER A 31 -4.06 9.66 8.96
N THR A 32 -4.42 10.25 10.10
CA THR A 32 -4.26 11.69 10.35
C THR A 32 -2.81 12.06 10.67
N ASP A 33 -1.97 11.09 11.03
CA ASP A 33 -0.54 11.26 11.28
C ASP A 33 0.31 10.74 10.11
N ARG A 34 0.89 11.69 9.37
CA ARG A 34 1.80 11.42 8.23
C ARG A 34 3.08 10.71 8.66
N LYS A 35 3.60 10.93 9.87
CA LYS A 35 4.85 10.32 10.33
C LYS A 35 4.71 8.80 10.40
N VAL A 36 3.55 8.32 10.86
CA VAL A 36 3.25 6.88 10.96
C VAL A 36 3.12 6.26 9.56
N LEU A 37 2.48 6.95 8.62
CA LEU A 37 2.40 6.48 7.21
C LEU A 37 3.80 6.37 6.58
N HIS A 38 4.65 7.39 6.73
CA HIS A 38 6.02 7.33 6.22
C HIS A 38 6.86 6.23 6.88
N ALA A 39 6.67 5.97 8.18
CA ALA A 39 7.33 4.86 8.85
C ALA A 39 6.90 3.50 8.29
N LEU A 40 5.62 3.31 8.00
CA LEU A 40 5.11 2.09 7.36
C LEU A 40 5.62 1.93 5.93
N VAL A 41 5.61 2.99 5.13
CA VAL A 41 6.13 2.96 3.76
C VAL A 41 7.60 2.56 3.73
N ARG A 42 8.42 3.10 4.65
CA ARG A 42 9.83 2.70 4.77
C ARG A 42 10.00 1.24 5.15
N ARG A 43 9.17 0.73 6.06
CA ARG A 43 9.18 -0.69 6.44
C ARG A 43 8.76 -1.58 5.28
N ALA A 44 7.73 -1.21 4.53
CA ALA A 44 7.30 -1.94 3.34
C ALA A 44 8.39 -1.96 2.27
N ALA A 45 9.09 -0.85 2.05
CA ALA A 45 10.20 -0.78 1.10
C ALA A 45 11.42 -1.63 1.50
N ALA A 46 11.63 -1.85 2.80
CA ALA A 46 12.71 -2.68 3.33
C ALA A 46 12.29 -4.14 3.60
N PHE A 47 11.02 -4.49 3.36
CA PHE A 47 10.52 -5.82 3.63
C PHE A 47 10.99 -6.80 2.56
N ASP A 48 11.48 -7.96 2.99
CA ASP A 48 11.88 -9.03 2.08
C ASP A 48 10.64 -9.83 1.64
N PHE A 49 10.14 -9.53 0.44
CA PHE A 49 8.96 -10.20 -0.09
C PHE A 49 9.32 -11.57 -0.65
N PRO A 50 8.38 -12.55 -0.58
CA PRO A 50 8.57 -13.84 -1.22
C PRO A 50 8.89 -13.70 -2.71
N ALA A 51 9.63 -14.67 -3.25
CA ALA A 51 9.98 -14.70 -4.67
C ALA A 51 8.73 -14.57 -5.57
N GLY A 52 8.80 -13.66 -6.55
CA GLY A 52 7.69 -13.35 -7.46
C GLY A 52 6.67 -12.33 -6.93
N VAL A 53 6.83 -11.84 -5.71
CA VAL A 53 6.02 -10.76 -5.14
C VAL A 53 6.85 -9.49 -5.08
N THR A 54 6.30 -8.39 -5.58
CA THR A 54 6.90 -7.06 -5.43
C THR A 54 5.88 -6.12 -4.80
N CYS A 55 6.35 -5.24 -3.93
CA CYS A 55 5.54 -4.18 -3.34
C CYS A 55 6.06 -2.83 -3.82
N ARG A 56 5.15 -1.97 -4.27
CA ARG A 56 5.46 -0.61 -4.67
C ARG A 56 4.59 0.35 -3.85
N PRO A 57 5.18 1.04 -2.85
CA PRO A 57 4.47 2.10 -2.16
C PRO A 57 4.15 3.25 -3.13
N ASP A 58 2.93 3.76 -3.03
CA ASP A 58 2.47 4.95 -3.73
C ASP A 58 1.97 5.97 -2.68
N VAL A 59 2.50 7.19 -2.71
CA VAL A 59 2.24 8.22 -1.69
C VAL A 59 1.37 9.29 -2.33
N ASP A 60 0.26 9.61 -1.67
CA ASP A 60 -0.75 10.55 -2.15
C ASP A 60 -1.18 10.27 -3.61
N PRO A 61 -1.67 9.04 -3.90
CA PRO A 61 -2.06 8.67 -5.26
C PRO A 61 -3.15 9.62 -5.75
N GLN A 62 -2.88 10.31 -6.87
CA GLN A 62 -3.84 11.24 -7.46
C GLN A 62 -5.08 10.55 -8.02
N ASN A 63 -5.03 9.23 -8.23
CA ASN A 63 -6.15 8.46 -8.74
C ASN A 63 -6.16 7.03 -8.17
N MET A 64 -7.32 6.58 -7.69
CA MET A 64 -7.57 5.20 -7.24
C MET A 64 -8.63 4.47 -8.07
N MET A 65 -9.05 5.07 -9.19
CA MET A 65 -10.03 4.53 -10.15
C MET A 65 -9.49 3.34 -10.93
#